data_AF-C5KEU1-F1
#
_entry.id   AF-C5KEU1-F1
#
_cell.length_a   1.000
_cell.length_b   1.000
_cell.length_c   1.000
_cell.angle_alpha   90.00
_cell.angle_beta   90.00
_cell.angle_gamma   90.00
#
_symmetry.space_group_name_H-M   'P 1'
#
loop_
_entity.id
_entity.type
_entity.pdbx_description
1 polymer ?
#
loop_
_entity_poly.entity_id
_entity_poly.type
_entity_poly.pdbx_seq_one_letter_code
_entity_poly.pdbx_strand_id
1 'polypeptide(L)'
;MNTSQRTGVYGTYLLAVYDANEGEYQSCCKVATGFTDEFLDKHYDYHKDNVIPRRRADYVVSEKMTPDIWLDGTQVWEIQCADLSISPVHTGGKGL
;
A
#
# COMPACT_ATOMS: atom_id res chain seq x y z
N MET A 1 11.69 12.41 9.55
CA MET A 1 12.67 11.49 10.14
C MET A 1 12.06 10.90 11.40
N ASN A 2 11.53 9.67 11.33
CA ASN A 2 11.12 8.89 12.51
C ASN A 2 12.12 7.73 12.65
N THR A 3 12.90 7.74 13.72
CA THR A 3 13.96 6.77 14.01
C THR A 3 13.50 5.70 15.02
N SER A 4 13.84 4.44 14.71
CA SER A 4 13.89 3.21 15.54
C SER A 4 12.55 2.45 15.73
N GLN A 5 12.36 1.18 15.31
CA GLN A 5 13.05 -0.03 15.81
C GLN A 5 13.30 -1.16 14.78
N ARG A 6 12.98 -0.99 13.48
CA ARG A 6 13.16 -2.05 12.47
C ARG A 6 14.00 -1.57 11.29
N THR A 7 15.30 -1.43 11.50
CA THR A 7 16.26 -1.15 10.41
C THR A 7 16.38 -2.37 9.51
N GLY A 8 15.93 -2.25 8.25
CA GLY A 8 16.10 -3.30 7.23
C GLY A 8 14.82 -3.85 6.60
N VAL A 9 13.63 -3.38 7.00
CA VAL A 9 12.33 -3.81 6.43
C VAL A 9 11.41 -2.63 6.11
N TYR A 10 10.33 -2.86 5.36
CA TYR A 10 9.30 -1.85 5.10
C TYR A 10 8.30 -1.76 6.26
N GLY A 11 8.25 -0.60 6.93
CA GLY A 11 7.43 -0.40 8.12
C GLY A 11 5.99 0.05 7.86
N THR A 12 5.65 0.43 6.63
CA THR A 12 4.29 0.86 6.27
C THR A 12 4.02 0.50 4.81
N TYR A 13 2.85 -0.06 4.56
CA TYR A 13 2.39 -0.40 3.21
C TYR A 13 1.21 0.47 2.82
N LEU A 14 1.19 0.94 1.57
CA LEU A 14 0.04 1.59 0.96
C LEU A 14 -0.74 0.53 0.18
N LEU A 15 -2.01 0.35 0.53
CA LEU A 15 -2.88 -0.62 -0.10
C LEU A 15 -3.81 0.05 -1.11
N ALA A 16 -4.28 -0.75 -2.06
CA ALA A 16 -5.21 -0.33 -3.09
C ALA A 16 -6.33 -1.36 -3.27
N VAL A 17 -7.47 -0.89 -3.77
CA VAL A 17 -8.58 -1.71 -4.26
C VAL A 17 -8.62 -1.63 -5.77
N TYR A 18 -9.07 -2.69 -6.43
CA TYR A 18 -9.18 -2.73 -7.89
C TYR A 18 -10.58 -2.27 -8.32
N ASP A 19 -10.63 -1.27 -9.21
CA ASP A 19 -11.83 -0.84 -9.91
C ASP A 19 -11.92 -1.54 -11.27
N ALA A 20 -12.85 -2.48 -11.40
CA ALA A 20 -13.03 -3.26 -12.61
C ALA A 20 -13.62 -2.46 -13.79
N ASN A 21 -14.23 -1.30 -13.54
CA ASN A 21 -14.81 -0.47 -14.60
C ASN A 21 -13.73 0.30 -15.35
N GLU A 22 -12.79 0.89 -14.61
CA GLU A 22 -11.67 1.68 -15.16
C GLU A 22 -10.41 0.83 -15.38
N GLY A 23 -10.32 -0.34 -14.74
CA GLY A 23 -9.16 -1.21 -14.80
C GLY A 23 -7.98 -0.68 -13.97
N GLU A 24 -8.26 0.01 -12.88
CA GLU A 24 -7.27 0.75 -12.09
C GLU A 24 -7.18 0.26 -10.64
N TYR A 25 -6.00 0.41 -10.04
CA TYR A 25 -5.75 0.19 -8.61
C TYR A 25 -5.79 1.52 -7.87
N GLN A 26 -6.83 1.71 -7.07
CA GLN A 26 -7.10 2.95 -6.35
C GLN A 26 -6.66 2.83 -4.89
N SER A 27 -5.80 3.74 -4.42
CA SER A 27 -5.32 3.75 -3.03
C SER A 27 -6.47 3.79 -2.03
N CYS A 28 -6.43 2.95 -0.99
CA CYS A 28 -7.51 2.84 0.00
C CYS A 28 -7.07 3.16 1.44
N CYS A 29 -5.93 2.63 1.90
CA CYS A 29 -5.44 2.85 3.25
C CYS A 29 -3.92 2.63 3.37
N LYS A 30 -3.35 3.08 4.49
CA LYS A 30 -2.00 2.71 4.91
C LYS A 30 -2.08 1.76 6.09
N VAL A 31 -1.23 0.73 6.08
CA VAL A 31 -1.13 -0.22 7.18
C VAL A 31 0.29 -0.22 7.72
N ALA A 32 0.43 0.06 9.02
CA ALA A 32 1.72 0.18 9.72
C ALA A 32 1.78 -0.67 11.00
N THR A 33 0.68 -1.32 11.38
CA THR A 33 0.54 -2.09 12.62
C THR A 33 -0.19 -3.40 12.33
N GLY A 34 -0.09 -4.37 13.25
CA GLY A 34 -0.73 -5.68 13.10
C GLY A 34 0.16 -6.75 12.44
N PHE A 35 1.40 -6.41 12.08
CA PHE A 35 2.37 -7.35 11.51
C PHE A 35 3.29 -7.94 12.58
N THR A 36 3.48 -9.26 12.53
CA THR A 36 4.55 -9.94 13.27
C THR A 36 5.91 -9.64 12.61
N ASP A 37 7.00 -9.82 13.35
CA ASP A 37 8.35 -9.63 12.77
C ASP A 37 8.60 -10.61 11.61
N GLU A 38 8.20 -11.88 11.78
CA GLU A 38 8.29 -12.89 10.72
C GLU A 38 7.52 -12.51 9.44
N PHE A 39 6.34 -11.91 9.60
CA PHE A 39 5.57 -11.40 8.46
C PHE A 39 6.35 -10.30 7.73
N LEU A 40 6.95 -9.37 8.46
CA LEU A 40 7.70 -8.25 7.88
C LEU A 40 8.95 -8.71 7.18
N ASP A 41 9.70 -9.64 7.76
CA ASP A 41 10.92 -10.19 7.15
C ASP A 41 10.58 -10.91 5.85
N LYS A 42 9.57 -11.79 5.87
CA LYS A 42 9.11 -12.51 4.68
C LYS A 42 8.65 -11.57 3.56
N HIS A 43 7.87 -10.54 3.91
CA HIS A 43 7.37 -9.59 2.91
C HIS A 43 8.47 -8.67 2.41
N TYR A 44 9.43 -8.28 3.24
CA TYR A 44 10.60 -7.54 2.79
C TYR A 44 11.43 -8.37 1.79
N ASP A 45 11.69 -9.63 2.10
CA ASP A 45 12.42 -10.54 1.22
C ASP A 45 11.72 -10.77 -0.13
N TYR A 46 10.39 -10.80 -0.13
CA TYR A 46 9.62 -10.87 -1.38
C TYR A 46 9.64 -9.54 -2.14
N HIS A 47 9.36 -8.44 -1.46
CA HIS A 47 9.12 -7.15 -2.10
C HIS A 47 10.39 -6.45 -2.58
N LYS A 48 11.56 -6.72 -1.97
CA LYS A 48 12.84 -6.15 -2.41
C LYS A 48 13.14 -6.46 -3.88
N ASP A 49 12.69 -7.62 -4.37
CA ASP A 49 12.84 -8.05 -5.76
C ASP A 49 11.69 -7.59 -6.67
N ASN A 50 10.63 -7.01 -6.09
CA ASN A 50 9.45 -6.50 -6.78
C ASN A 50 9.33 -4.96 -6.70
N VAL A 51 10.43 -4.28 -6.39
CA VAL A 51 10.49 -2.82 -6.44
C VAL A 51 10.50 -2.37 -7.89
N ILE A 52 9.62 -1.43 -8.23
CA ILE A 52 9.57 -0.79 -9.55
C ILE A 52 10.09 0.65 -9.46
N PRO A 53 10.76 1.16 -10.50
CA PRO A 53 11.41 2.48 -10.43
C PRO A 53 10.43 3.66 -10.41
N ARG A 54 9.16 3.42 -10.80
CA ARG A 54 8.12 4.44 -10.86
C ARG A 54 6.74 3.82 -10.73
N ARG A 55 5.77 4.64 -10.32
CA ARG A 55 4.34 4.30 -10.32
C ARG A 55 3.91 3.73 -11.69
N ARG A 56 3.14 2.64 -11.67
CA ARG A 56 2.47 2.12 -12.88
C ARG A 56 1.35 3.07 -13.35
N ALA A 57 0.98 2.98 -14.62
CA ALA A 57 -0.04 3.87 -15.19
C ALA A 57 -1.43 3.63 -14.59
N ASP A 58 -1.73 2.38 -14.25
CA ASP A 58 -2.99 1.93 -13.65
C ASP A 58 -3.05 2.13 -12.13
N TYR A 59 -2.06 2.80 -11.52
CA TYR A 59 -2.05 3.09 -10.08
C TYR A 59 -2.54 4.51 -9.83
N VAL A 60 -3.75 4.61 -9.29
CA VAL A 60 -4.40 5.87 -8.95
C VAL A 60 -4.15 6.16 -7.49
N VAL A 61 -3.15 7.00 -7.24
CA VAL A 61 -2.74 7.44 -5.91
C VAL A 61 -2.67 8.96 -5.89
N SER A 62 -3.21 9.59 -4.85
CA SER A 62 -3.10 11.04 -4.68
C SER A 62 -1.66 11.45 -4.38
N GLU A 63 -1.26 12.67 -4.77
CA GLU A 63 0.09 13.17 -4.51
C GLU A 63 0.43 13.21 -3.01
N LYS A 64 -0.59 13.40 -2.15
CA LYS A 64 -0.48 13.39 -0.68
C LYS A 64 -0.22 11.99 -0.10
N MET A 65 -0.37 10.93 -0.90
CA MET A 65 -0.16 9.54 -0.51
C MET A 65 0.92 8.87 -1.37
N THR A 66 1.83 9.65 -1.97
CA THR A 66 2.96 9.11 -2.73
C THR A 66 3.89 8.31 -1.80
N PRO A 67 4.09 7.00 -2.03
CA PRO A 67 5.05 6.21 -1.27
C PRO A 67 6.49 6.52 -1.68
N ASP A 68 7.42 6.28 -0.77
CA ASP A 68 8.87 6.42 -1.04
C ASP A 68 9.38 5.36 -2.04
N ILE A 69 8.75 4.18 -2.03
CA ILE A 69 9.10 3.02 -2.84
C ILE A 69 7.83 2.53 -3.53
N TRP A 70 7.92 2.29 -4.83
CA TRP A 70 6.85 1.65 -5.59
C TRP A 70 7.09 0.15 -5.67
N LEU A 71 6.06 -0.62 -5.37
CA LEU A 71 6.06 -2.08 -5.47
C LEU A 71 5.18 -2.49 -6.66
N ASP A 72 5.54 -3.58 -7.32
CA ASP A 72 4.62 -4.23 -8.24
C ASP A 72 3.48 -4.93 -7.46
N GLY A 73 2.25 -4.73 -7.94
CA GLY A 73 1.00 -5.11 -7.26
C GLY A 73 0.66 -6.58 -7.47
N THR A 74 1.55 -7.45 -7.00
CA THR A 74 1.47 -8.90 -7.18
C THR A 74 0.93 -9.64 -5.94
N GLN A 75 0.72 -8.91 -4.84
CA GLN A 75 0.23 -9.45 -3.57
C GLN A 75 -1.18 -8.94 -3.25
N VAL A 76 -2.04 -9.84 -2.76
CA VAL A 76 -3.38 -9.51 -2.28
C VAL A 76 -3.46 -9.89 -0.81
N TRP A 77 -3.79 -8.92 0.04
CA TRP A 77 -3.85 -9.10 1.48
C TRP A 77 -5.28 -8.99 1.98
N GLU A 78 -5.64 -9.84 2.93
CA GLU A 78 -6.87 -9.70 3.71
C GLU A 78 -6.64 -8.68 4.82
N ILE A 79 -7.50 -7.66 4.90
CA ILE A 79 -7.40 -6.58 5.88
C ILE A 79 -8.71 -6.47 6.64
N GLN A 80 -8.60 -6.51 7.96
CA GLN A 80 -9.72 -6.25 8.86
C GLN A 80 -9.75 -4.78 9.25
N CYS A 81 -10.92 -4.14 9.12
CA CYS A 81 -11.18 -2.79 9.60
C CYS A 81 -12.47 -2.76 10.42
N ALA A 82 -12.60 -1.78 11.33
CA ALA A 82 -13.82 -1.58 12.09
C ALA A 82 -14.93 -0.99 11.20
N ASP A 83 -14.61 0.08 10.47
CA ASP A 83 -15.54 0.81 9.62
C ASP A 83 -14.82 1.42 8.41
N LEU A 84 -15.58 1.76 7.37
CA LEU A 84 -15.12 2.54 6.22
C LEU A 84 -15.45 4.02 6.44
N SER A 85 -14.58 4.91 5.95
CA SER A 85 -14.77 6.37 6.04
C SER A 85 -14.44 7.05 4.72
N ILE A 86 -15.10 8.19 4.47
CA ILE A 86 -14.81 9.02 3.31
C ILE A 86 -13.45 9.68 3.52
N SER A 87 -12.53 9.43 2.59
CA SER A 87 -11.17 9.96 2.68
C SER A 87 -10.97 11.15 1.73
N PRO A 88 -10.33 12.25 2.18
CA PRO A 88 -9.94 13.34 1.29
C PRO A 88 -8.64 13.06 0.50
N VAL A 89 -7.98 11.92 0.75
CA VAL A 89 -6.63 11.61 0.26
C VAL A 89 -6.51 10.23 -0.38
N HIS A 90 -7.39 9.29 -0.05
CA HIS A 90 -7.50 8.02 -0.75
C HIS A 90 -8.47 8.13 -1.93
N THR A 91 -8.23 7.32 -2.95
CA THR A 91 -8.88 7.39 -4.26
C THR A 91 -9.85 6.24 -4.49
N GLY A 92 -9.79 5.20 -3.64
CA GLY A 92 -10.70 4.06 -3.67
C GLY A 92 -12.14 4.48 -3.46
N GLY A 93 -13.03 4.03 -4.34
CA GLY A 93 -14.47 4.29 -4.24
C GLY A 93 -14.85 5.75 -4.49
N LYS A 94 -13.98 6.52 -5.17
CA LYS A 94 -14.26 7.90 -5.52
C LYS A 94 -15.44 7.95 -6.51
N GLY A 95 -16.58 8.49 -6.06
CA GLY A 95 -17.78 8.63 -6.88
C GLY A 95 -18.87 7.57 -6.61
N LEU A 96 -18.66 6.69 -5.62
CA LEU A 96 -19.73 5.91 -5.00
C LEU A 96 -20.61 6.77 -4.09
#